data_AF-A0A7S3JJH1-F1
#
_entry.id   AF-A0A7S3JJH1-F1
#
_cell.length_a   1.000
_cell.length_b   1.000
_cell.length_c   1.000
_cell.angle_alpha   90.00
_cell.angle_beta   90.00
_cell.angle_gamma   90.00
#
_symmetry.space_group_name_H-M   'P 1'
#
loop_
_entity.id
_entity.type
_entity.pdbx_description
1 polymer ?
#
loop_
_entity_poly.entity_id
_entity_poly.type
_entity_poly.pdbx_seq_one_letter_code
_entity_poly.pdbx_strand_id
1 'polypeptide(L)'
;LIALKQIARRAFRLIPVLAFVLFAAYTVIPRFIEGPLCQLFSKEFNDCSSYFWTNLLFINNLYPASLGNGCMKWTWFLSCDFQMFLLVPFITLVFTKSKIGGYATTLCLVGLCLILTAVLNGVAEHPGANAYLDPAYFADVYIKPWTR
;
A
#
# COMPACT_ATOMS: atom_id res chain seq x y z
N LEU A 1 19.21 7.83 -14.85
CA LEU A 1 20.23 7.05 -14.09
C LEU A 1 20.17 7.28 -12.57
N ILE A 2 20.18 8.54 -12.08
CA ILE A 2 20.17 8.84 -10.63
C ILE A 2 18.90 8.32 -9.92
N ALA A 3 17.72 8.56 -10.50
CA ALA A 3 16.44 8.09 -9.94
C ALA A 3 16.38 6.56 -9.81
N LEU A 4 16.77 5.83 -10.86
CA LEU A 4 16.82 4.37 -10.86
C LEU A 4 17.73 3.82 -9.74
N LYS A 5 18.88 4.46 -9.51
CA LYS A 5 19.80 4.11 -8.41
C LYS A 5 19.16 4.33 -7.04
N GLN A 6 18.37 5.39 -6.86
CA GLN A 6 17.64 5.64 -5.61
C GLN A 6 16.54 4.59 -5.38
N ILE A 7 15.76 4.28 -6.41
CA ILE A 7 14.71 3.26 -6.37
C ILE A 7 15.31 1.88 -6.03
N ALA A 8 16.37 1.48 -6.73
CA ALA A 8 17.04 0.22 -6.47
C ALA A 8 17.55 0.13 -5.03
N ARG A 9 18.22 1.17 -4.50
CA ARG A 9 18.70 1.18 -3.11
C ARG A 9 17.57 1.02 -2.09
N ARG A 10 16.43 1.67 -2.31
CA ARG A 10 15.26 1.54 -1.42
C ARG A 10 14.70 0.13 -1.49
N ALA A 11 14.54 -0.42 -2.70
CA ALA A 11 14.08 -1.79 -2.92
C ALA A 11 15.01 -2.82 -2.26
N PHE A 12 16.33 -2.72 -2.44
CA PHE A 12 17.31 -3.61 -1.81
C PHE A 12 17.31 -3.53 -0.28
N ARG A 13 16.89 -2.42 0.31
CA ARG A 13 16.74 -2.30 1.77
C ARG A 13 15.44 -2.95 2.27
N LEU A 14 14.34 -2.79 1.54
CA LEU A 14 13.00 -3.20 1.97
C LEU A 14 12.68 -4.66 1.63
N ILE A 15 13.00 -5.11 0.42
CA ILE A 15 12.64 -6.43 -0.09
C ILE A 15 13.20 -7.56 0.79
N PRO A 16 14.47 -7.55 1.26
CA PRO A 16 14.98 -8.65 2.08
C PRO A 16 14.24 -8.81 3.41
N VAL A 17 13.92 -7.69 4.06
CA VAL A 17 13.15 -7.69 5.31
C VAL A 17 11.72 -8.16 5.06
N LEU A 18 11.08 -7.67 3.99
CA LEU A 18 9.73 -8.07 3.63
C LEU A 18 9.66 -9.55 3.24
N ALA A 19 10.66 -10.07 2.52
CA ALA A 19 10.77 -11.48 2.17
C ALA A 19 10.98 -12.37 3.41
N PHE A 20 11.80 -11.93 4.37
CA PHE A 20 11.98 -12.63 5.64
C PHE A 20 10.68 -12.67 6.45
N VAL A 21 9.99 -11.54 6.58
CA VAL A 21 8.70 -11.45 7.28
C VAL A 21 7.65 -12.31 6.59
N LEU A 22 7.58 -12.25 5.26
CA LEU A 22 6.69 -13.09 4.45
C LEU A 22 6.95 -14.58 4.69
N PHE A 23 8.21 -14.99 4.67
CA PHE A 23 8.59 -16.38 4.93
C PHE A 23 8.19 -16.80 6.35
N ALA A 24 8.52 -15.99 7.36
CA ALA A 24 8.15 -16.27 8.74
C ALA A 24 6.63 -16.36 8.91
N ALA A 25 5.89 -15.39 8.36
CA ALA A 25 4.45 -15.27 8.51
C ALA A 25 3.68 -16.38 7.80
N TYR A 26 4.08 -16.75 6.58
CA TYR A 26 3.41 -17.79 5.79
C TYR A 26 3.83 -19.21 6.20
N THR A 27 5.10 -19.45 6.56
CA THR A 27 5.62 -20.82 6.72
C THR A 27 5.94 -21.21 8.16
N VAL A 28 6.45 -20.28 8.97
CA VAL A 28 6.93 -20.57 10.33
C VAL A 28 5.78 -20.43 11.32
N ILE A 29 5.14 -19.26 11.37
CA ILE A 29 4.10 -18.91 12.34
C ILE A 29 2.96 -19.95 12.40
N PRO A 30 2.37 -20.40 11.28
CA PRO A 30 1.26 -21.36 11.32
C PRO A 30 1.63 -22.72 11.91
N ARG A 31 2.93 -23.08 11.96
CA ARG A 31 3.40 -24.35 12.55
C ARG A 31 3.54 -24.31 14.06
N PHE A 32 3.61 -23.11 14.65
CA PHE A 32 3.83 -22.92 16.08
C PHE A 32 2.61 -22.30 16.79
N ILE A 33 1.59 -21.84 16.05
CA ILE A 33 0.35 -21.32 16.65
C ILE A 33 -0.62 -22.47 16.91
N GLU A 34 -0.84 -22.74 18.19
CA GLU A 34 -1.91 -23.60 18.70
C GLU A 34 -2.92 -22.73 19.47
N GLY A 35 -4.22 -23.01 19.34
CA GLY A 35 -5.28 -22.31 20.06
C GLY A 35 -6.37 -21.68 19.17
N PRO A 36 -7.32 -20.93 19.77
CA PRO A 36 -8.55 -20.47 19.09
C PRO A 36 -8.30 -19.46 17.96
N LEU A 37 -7.15 -18.79 17.97
CA LEU A 37 -6.76 -17.82 16.93
C LEU A 37 -6.14 -18.48 15.68
N CYS A 38 -5.81 -19.78 15.73
CA CYS A 38 -5.13 -20.48 14.64
C CYS A 38 -5.91 -20.40 13.30
N GLN A 39 -7.24 -20.46 13.37
CA GLN A 39 -8.10 -20.34 12.18
C GLN A 39 -8.03 -18.94 11.54
N LEU A 40 -7.89 -17.88 12.35
CA LEU A 40 -7.78 -16.51 11.87
C LEU A 40 -6.47 -16.32 11.10
N PHE A 41 -5.35 -16.78 11.65
CA PHE A 41 -4.05 -16.73 10.99
C PHE A 41 -4.04 -17.60 9.71
N SER A 42 -4.59 -18.81 9.78
CA SER A 42 -4.68 -19.69 8.61
C SER A 42 -5.46 -19.03 7.47
N LYS A 43 -6.55 -18.32 7.78
CA LYS A 43 -7.34 -17.57 6.79
C LYS A 43 -6.57 -16.41 6.18
N GLU A 44 -5.80 -15.65 6.97
CA GLU A 44 -4.98 -14.53 6.46
C GLU A 44 -3.83 -14.96 5.55
N PHE A 45 -3.31 -16.18 5.75
CA PHE A 45 -2.17 -16.69 4.98
C PHE A 45 -2.54 -17.68 3.88
N ASN A 46 -3.80 -18.09 3.77
CA ASN A 46 -4.23 -19.10 2.80
C ASN A 46 -3.90 -18.70 1.35
N ASP A 47 -4.10 -17.42 1.04
CA ASP A 47 -3.90 -16.85 -0.28
C ASP A 47 -2.42 -16.49 -0.57
N CYS A 48 -1.52 -16.63 0.40
CA CYS A 48 -0.11 -16.31 0.21
C CYS A 48 0.58 -17.20 -0.81
N SER A 49 0.13 -18.44 -1.00
CA SER A 49 0.63 -19.31 -2.08
C SER A 49 0.50 -18.67 -3.48
N SER A 50 -0.59 -17.93 -3.70
CA SER A 50 -0.93 -17.30 -4.99
C SER A 50 -0.47 -15.85 -5.09
N TYR A 51 -0.37 -15.11 -3.98
CA TYR A 51 -0.16 -13.66 -3.98
C TYR A 51 1.05 -13.16 -3.18
N PHE A 52 1.96 -14.03 -2.71
CA PHE A 52 3.15 -13.57 -1.98
C PHE A 52 3.97 -12.52 -2.76
N TRP A 53 4.06 -12.69 -4.08
CA TRP A 53 4.84 -11.84 -4.99
C TRP A 53 4.31 -10.40 -5.07
N THR A 54 3.03 -10.16 -4.76
CA THR A 54 2.44 -8.80 -4.81
C THR A 54 3.06 -7.89 -3.75
N ASN A 55 3.47 -8.46 -2.61
CA ASN A 55 4.21 -7.76 -1.56
C ASN A 55 5.62 -7.38 -2.05
N LEU A 56 6.32 -8.30 -2.73
CA LEU A 56 7.69 -8.07 -3.23
C LEU A 56 7.73 -7.02 -4.34
N LEU A 57 6.66 -6.92 -5.12
CA LEU A 57 6.49 -5.90 -6.17
C LEU A 57 5.87 -4.59 -5.64
N PHE A 58 5.52 -4.50 -4.36
CA PHE A 58 4.84 -3.34 -3.77
C PHE A 58 3.52 -2.97 -4.46
N ILE A 59 2.70 -3.97 -4.81
CA ILE A 59 1.39 -3.79 -5.45
C ILE A 59 0.25 -4.52 -4.70
N ASN A 60 0.50 -5.01 -3.50
CA ASN A 60 -0.50 -5.76 -2.73
C ASN A 60 -1.74 -4.94 -2.32
N ASN A 61 -1.67 -3.62 -2.42
CA ASN A 61 -2.79 -2.69 -2.21
C ASN A 61 -3.66 -2.48 -3.46
N LEU A 62 -3.17 -2.88 -4.64
CA LEU A 62 -3.86 -2.78 -5.93
C LEU A 62 -4.31 -4.15 -6.44
N TYR A 63 -3.54 -5.19 -6.13
CA TYR A 63 -3.79 -6.54 -6.60
C TYR A 63 -3.58 -7.57 -5.47
N PRO A 64 -4.55 -8.47 -5.24
CA PRO A 64 -5.85 -8.59 -5.92
C PRO A 64 -6.83 -7.48 -5.49
N ALA A 65 -7.74 -7.09 -6.39
CA ALA A 65 -8.69 -6.01 -6.14
C ALA A 65 -9.78 -6.35 -5.10
N SER A 66 -9.88 -7.62 -4.68
CA SER A 66 -10.85 -8.09 -3.69
C SER A 66 -10.27 -8.04 -2.28
N LEU A 67 -10.97 -7.38 -1.35
CA LEU A 67 -10.70 -7.39 0.10
C LEU A 67 -10.47 -8.79 0.69
N GLY A 68 -11.16 -9.79 0.13
CA GLY A 68 -11.11 -11.17 0.60
C GLY A 68 -9.78 -11.83 0.34
N ASN A 69 -9.09 -11.41 -0.73
CA ASN A 69 -7.96 -12.15 -1.27
C ASN A 69 -6.65 -11.38 -1.06
N GLY A 70 -5.55 -12.08 -0.91
CA GLY A 70 -4.21 -11.48 -0.88
C GLY A 70 -3.37 -11.93 0.30
N CYS A 71 -2.10 -11.55 0.28
CA CYS A 71 -1.11 -11.99 1.25
C CYS A 71 -0.60 -10.83 2.07
N MET A 72 -0.50 -11.00 3.39
CA MET A 72 -0.01 -9.98 4.32
C MET A 72 -0.68 -8.61 4.09
N LYS A 73 -2.01 -8.60 4.09
CA LYS A 73 -2.81 -7.41 3.73
C LYS A 73 -2.41 -6.18 4.51
N TRP A 74 -2.03 -6.32 5.77
CA TRP A 74 -1.56 -5.21 6.63
C TRP A 74 -0.35 -4.46 6.07
N THR A 75 0.42 -5.02 5.13
CA THR A 75 1.57 -4.33 4.52
C THR A 75 1.18 -3.40 3.36
N TRP A 76 -0.13 -3.20 3.11
CA TRP A 76 -0.65 -2.27 2.09
C TRP A 76 0.01 -0.88 2.16
N PHE A 77 0.27 -0.36 3.37
CA PHE A 77 0.87 0.96 3.57
C PHE A 77 2.30 1.04 3.04
N LEU A 78 3.05 -0.07 3.13
CA LEU A 78 4.42 -0.14 2.63
C LEU A 78 4.44 -0.06 1.10
N SER A 79 3.47 -0.71 0.46
CA SER A 79 3.28 -0.60 -0.99
C SER A 79 2.89 0.81 -1.41
N CYS A 80 1.96 1.46 -0.70
CA CYS A 80 1.61 2.86 -0.94
C CYS A 80 2.82 3.80 -0.82
N ASP A 81 3.63 3.67 0.24
CA ASP A 81 4.84 4.48 0.46
C ASP A 81 5.89 4.26 -0.65
N PHE A 82 6.04 3.02 -1.14
CA PHE A 82 6.92 2.76 -2.28
C PHE A 82 6.40 3.41 -3.57
N GLN A 83 5.09 3.32 -3.83
CA GLN A 83 4.43 3.93 -4.98
C GLN A 83 4.55 5.47 -4.99
N MET A 84 4.34 6.12 -3.84
CA MET A 84 4.52 7.58 -3.71
C MET A 84 5.96 8.00 -3.92
N PHE A 85 6.92 7.21 -3.45
CA PHE A 85 8.33 7.48 -3.68
C PHE A 85 8.72 7.44 -5.16
N LEU A 86 8.02 6.67 -5.99
CA LEU A 86 8.24 6.70 -7.44
C LEU A 86 7.88 8.06 -8.05
N LEU A 87 7.00 8.85 -7.42
CA LEU A 87 6.64 10.20 -7.87
C LEU A 87 7.69 11.27 -7.51
N VAL A 88 8.47 11.04 -6.45
CA VAL A 88 9.45 12.02 -5.93
C VAL A 88 10.48 12.47 -6.98
N PRO A 89 11.08 11.59 -7.79
CA PRO A 89 11.99 12.02 -8.86
C PRO A 89 11.33 12.95 -9.88
N PHE A 90 10.06 12.73 -10.22
CA PHE A 90 9.33 13.57 -11.17
C PHE A 90 9.08 14.96 -10.59
N ILE A 91 8.59 15.02 -9.34
CA ILE A 91 8.41 16.29 -8.63
C ILE A 91 9.74 17.05 -8.55
N THR A 92 10.81 16.35 -8.17
CA THR A 92 12.17 16.92 -8.09
C THR A 92 12.63 17.49 -9.44
N LEU A 93 12.39 16.77 -10.54
CA LEU A 93 12.73 17.25 -11.88
C LEU A 93 12.00 18.55 -12.21
N VAL A 94 10.70 18.65 -11.91
CA VAL A 94 9.93 19.90 -12.11
C VAL A 94 10.51 21.03 -11.26
N PHE A 95 10.83 20.77 -9.99
CA PHE A 95 11.47 21.75 -9.10
C PHE A 95 12.80 22.27 -9.63
N THR A 96 13.61 21.41 -10.29
CA THR A 96 14.88 21.85 -10.88
C THR A 96 14.69 22.76 -12.10
N LYS A 97 13.55 22.69 -12.79
CA LYS A 97 13.24 23.52 -13.96
C LYS A 97 12.53 24.81 -13.57
N SER A 98 11.62 24.76 -12.60
CA SER A 98 10.91 25.92 -12.08
C SER A 98 10.48 25.66 -10.64
N LYS A 99 10.90 26.52 -9.71
CA LYS A 99 10.45 26.45 -8.31
C LYS A 99 8.94 26.62 -8.21
N ILE A 100 8.36 27.58 -8.94
CA ILE A 100 6.93 27.83 -8.99
C ILE A 100 6.20 26.61 -9.57
N GLY A 101 6.73 26.02 -10.65
CA GLY A 101 6.18 24.80 -11.22
C GLY A 101 6.19 23.64 -10.22
N GLY A 102 7.28 23.46 -9.48
CA GLY A 102 7.39 22.41 -8.46
C GLY A 102 6.37 22.58 -7.33
N TYR A 103 6.23 23.79 -6.79
CA TYR A 103 5.21 24.08 -5.78
C TYR A 103 3.79 23.89 -6.32
N ALA A 104 3.51 24.38 -7.54
CA ALA A 104 2.21 24.21 -8.17
C ALA A 104 1.86 22.74 -8.38
N THR A 105 2.78 21.93 -8.95
CA THR A 105 2.57 20.48 -9.12
C THR A 105 2.32 19.78 -7.77
N THR A 106 3.08 20.13 -6.74
CA THR A 106 2.90 19.52 -5.40
C THR A 106 1.53 19.88 -4.81
N LEU A 107 1.13 21.16 -4.88
CA LEU A 107 -0.18 21.62 -4.41
C LEU A 107 -1.32 20.99 -5.19
N CYS A 108 -1.17 20.83 -6.51
CA CYS A 108 -2.16 20.15 -7.35
C CYS A 108 -2.31 18.67 -6.96
N LEU A 109 -1.21 17.96 -6.69
CA LEU A 109 -1.26 16.56 -6.25
C LEU A 109 -1.94 16.42 -4.89
N VAL A 110 -1.57 17.26 -3.92
CA VAL A 110 -2.22 17.27 -2.59
C VAL A 110 -3.70 17.62 -2.71
N GLY A 111 -4.04 18.64 -3.50
CA GLY A 111 -5.43 19.01 -3.77
C GLY A 111 -6.22 17.87 -4.41
N LEU A 112 -5.63 17.15 -5.37
CA LEU A 112 -6.25 15.98 -5.98
C LEU A 112 -6.48 14.87 -4.96
N CYS A 113 -5.52 14.56 -4.08
CA CYS A 113 -5.70 13.57 -3.02
C CYS A 113 -6.85 13.93 -2.07
N LEU A 114 -6.96 15.21 -1.68
CA LEU A 114 -8.04 15.69 -0.81
C LEU A 114 -9.40 15.62 -1.50
N ILE A 115 -9.47 16.03 -2.77
CA ILE A 115 -10.70 15.99 -3.56
C ILE A 115 -11.14 14.55 -3.78
N LEU A 116 -10.24 13.65 -4.18
CA LEU A 116 -10.56 12.23 -4.37
C LEU A 116 -11.05 11.59 -3.07
N THR A 117 -10.40 11.90 -1.95
CA THR A 117 -10.85 11.42 -0.63
C THR A 117 -12.25 11.94 -0.30
N ALA A 118 -12.51 13.23 -0.51
CA ALA A 118 -13.84 13.81 -0.26
C ALA A 118 -14.92 13.22 -1.16
N VAL A 119 -14.64 13.05 -2.45
CA VAL A 119 -15.58 12.49 -3.43
C VAL A 119 -15.87 11.02 -3.12
N LEU A 120 -14.85 10.20 -2.86
CA LEU A 120 -15.05 8.79 -2.55
C LEU A 120 -15.86 8.60 -1.26
N ASN A 121 -15.60 9.41 -0.23
CA ASN A 121 -16.41 9.39 0.99
C ASN A 121 -17.85 9.87 0.76
N GLY A 122 -18.06 10.88 -0.08
CA GLY A 122 -19.38 11.43 -0.38
C GLY A 122 -20.24 10.53 -1.27
N VAL A 123 -19.65 9.82 -2.23
CA VAL A 123 -20.37 8.95 -3.17
C VAL A 123 -20.73 7.60 -2.53
N ALA A 124 -19.85 7.07 -1.68
CA ALA A 124 -20.04 5.75 -1.09
C ALA A 124 -20.85 5.77 0.23
N GLU A 125 -21.34 6.94 0.67
CA GLU A 125 -22.07 7.15 1.93
C GLU A 125 -21.39 6.49 3.15
N HIS A 126 -20.05 6.42 3.16
CA HIS A 126 -19.34 5.77 4.26
C HIS A 126 -19.66 6.49 5.59
N PRO A 127 -19.91 5.75 6.68
CA PRO A 127 -20.34 6.34 7.94
C PRO A 127 -19.19 7.14 8.55
N GLY A 128 -19.15 8.45 8.29
CA GLY A 128 -18.06 9.38 8.62
C GLY A 128 -17.15 8.95 9.78
N ALA A 129 -17.59 9.13 11.03
CA ALA A 129 -16.76 8.85 12.22
C ALA A 129 -16.44 7.35 12.46
N ASN A 130 -17.20 6.42 11.87
CA ASN A 130 -17.04 4.97 12.03
C ASN A 130 -16.48 4.27 10.77
N ALA A 131 -16.03 5.03 9.78
CA ALA A 131 -15.63 4.52 8.48
C ALA A 131 -14.51 3.47 8.57
N TYR A 132 -13.64 3.55 9.58
CA TYR A 132 -12.56 2.58 9.80
C TYR A 132 -13.05 1.15 10.11
N LEU A 133 -14.29 0.98 10.58
CA LEU A 133 -14.89 -0.32 10.87
C LEU A 133 -15.62 -0.93 9.66
N ASP A 134 -15.85 -0.14 8.62
CA ASP A 134 -16.52 -0.57 7.40
C ASP A 134 -15.51 -1.22 6.44
N PRO A 135 -15.66 -2.52 6.12
CA PRO A 135 -14.82 -3.18 5.13
C PRO A 135 -14.84 -2.47 3.77
N ALA A 136 -15.97 -1.89 3.36
CA ALA A 136 -16.08 -1.17 2.09
C ALA A 136 -15.17 0.07 2.07
N TYR A 137 -15.19 0.87 3.15
CA TYR A 137 -14.26 2.00 3.30
C TYR A 137 -12.79 1.56 3.22
N PHE A 138 -12.47 0.41 3.81
CA PHE A 138 -11.10 -0.11 3.76
C PHE A 138 -10.65 -0.42 2.33
N ALA A 139 -11.51 -1.02 1.49
CA ALA A 139 -11.21 -1.26 0.07
C ALA A 139 -11.17 0.02 -0.77
N ASP A 140 -12.19 0.85 -0.63
CA ASP A 140 -12.50 1.88 -1.61
C ASP A 140 -11.68 3.14 -1.36
N VAL A 141 -11.39 3.43 -0.08
CA VAL A 141 -10.69 4.64 0.34
C VAL A 141 -9.36 4.34 0.99
N TYR A 142 -9.31 3.42 1.96
CA TYR A 142 -8.18 3.36 2.90
C TYR A 142 -6.88 2.81 2.30
N ILE A 143 -6.95 1.73 1.52
CA ILE A 143 -5.77 1.08 0.92
C ILE A 143 -5.31 1.71 -0.40
N LYS A 144 -6.09 2.66 -0.95
CA LYS A 144 -5.77 3.26 -2.25
C LYS A 144 -4.63 4.28 -2.11
N PRO A 145 -3.65 4.29 -3.03
CA PRO A 145 -2.53 5.20 -2.94
C PRO A 145 -2.90 6.65 -3.26
N TRP A 146 -4.00 6.89 -4.00
CA TRP A 146 -4.45 8.22 -4.42
C TRP A 146 -5.32 8.96 -3.37
N THR A 147 -5.55 8.36 -2.21
CA THR A 147 -6.28 8.97 -1.07
C THR A 147 -5.35 9.35 0.09
N ARG A 148 -4.04 9.42 -0.21
CA ARG A 148 -2.96 9.60 0.76
C ARG A 148 -1.93 10.61 0.24
#